data_AF-A0A3N2G4R6-F1
#
_entry.id   AF-A0A3N2G4R6-F1
#
_cell.length_a   1.000
_cell.length_b   1.000
_cell.length_c   1.000
_cell.angle_alpha   90.00
_cell.angle_beta   90.00
_cell.angle_gamma   90.00
#
_symmetry.space_group_name_H-M   'P 1'
#
loop_
_entity.id
_entity.type
_entity.pdbx_description
1 polymer ?
#
loop_
_entity_poly.entity_id
_entity_poly.type
_entity_poly.pdbx_seq_one_letter_code
_entity_poly.pdbx_strand_id
1 'polypeptide(L)'
;MARDSSASAAPAGSTPAKVKKPRWYTQIWQAYQMTRKNDPAVTWIVLGTFVGIIALGVLVGLLIHHTIYMTLLSIPFAVLGAMFLLARRAESSAYANIEGQPGASRAALGTIRRGWTFGEEPVAVDPRTQDMVFRGLGRAGVVLVSEGPANRVGRLLEAERKRTARVISGAPVTIIQSGNEEGQVALRSLPRAVQRLKPKLTKQEVAEVSKRLTALGGVRMPVPKGVDPLRARPDRKGMRGR
;
A
#
# COMPACT_ATOMS: atom_id res chain seq x y z
N MET A 1 -4.21 -63.41 8.40
CA MET A 1 -3.20 -62.81 7.51
C MET A 1 -3.92 -62.14 6.33
N ALA A 2 -3.56 -60.89 6.01
CA ALA A 2 -3.88 -59.99 4.86
C ALA A 2 -5.32 -59.96 4.29
N ARG A 3 -6.18 -58.96 4.57
CA ARG A 3 -6.25 -57.54 4.10
C ARG A 3 -6.61 -57.36 2.61
N ASP A 4 -7.91 -57.22 2.37
CA ASP A 4 -8.51 -56.56 1.21
C ASP A 4 -8.07 -55.09 1.14
N SER A 5 -7.63 -54.64 -0.04
CA SER A 5 -7.20 -53.27 -0.30
C SER A 5 -8.25 -52.53 -1.13
N SER A 6 -9.26 -51.98 -0.45
CA SER A 6 -10.11 -50.90 -0.96
C SER A 6 -9.44 -49.56 -0.69
N ALA A 7 -8.49 -49.18 -1.55
CA ALA A 7 -7.92 -47.83 -1.53
C ALA A 7 -8.84 -46.89 -2.32
N SER A 8 -9.65 -46.15 -1.56
CA SER A 8 -10.40 -44.98 -2.01
C SER A 8 -9.51 -44.03 -2.81
N ALA A 9 -9.80 -43.89 -4.11
CA ALA A 9 -9.17 -42.93 -4.98
C ALA A 9 -9.67 -41.52 -4.61
N ALA A 10 -8.82 -40.73 -3.96
CA ALA A 10 -9.04 -39.30 -3.78
C ALA A 10 -9.07 -38.60 -5.16
N PRO A 11 -10.03 -37.71 -5.46
CA PRO A 11 -10.08 -37.03 -6.74
C PRO A 11 -8.90 -36.06 -6.87
N ALA A 12 -8.12 -36.27 -7.92
CA ALA A 12 -6.99 -35.45 -8.32
C ALA A 12 -7.40 -34.02 -8.70
N GLY A 13 -6.63 -33.06 -8.19
CA GLY A 13 -6.28 -31.82 -8.89
C GLY A 13 -7.41 -30.94 -9.42
N SER A 14 -7.95 -30.06 -8.56
CA SER A 14 -8.54 -28.81 -9.03
C SER A 14 -7.42 -27.94 -9.60
N THR A 15 -7.26 -27.98 -10.92
CA THR A 15 -6.42 -27.02 -11.66
C THR A 15 -6.86 -25.62 -11.25
N PRO A 16 -5.97 -24.72 -10.76
CA PRO A 16 -6.39 -23.39 -10.33
C PRO A 16 -7.06 -22.71 -11.52
N ALA A 17 -8.33 -22.36 -11.34
CA ALA A 17 -9.13 -21.72 -12.38
C ALA A 17 -8.33 -20.53 -12.94
N LYS A 18 -8.02 -20.56 -14.24
CA LYS A 18 -7.31 -19.48 -14.92
C LYS A 18 -8.01 -18.17 -14.59
N VAL A 19 -7.36 -17.34 -13.77
CA VAL A 19 -7.84 -15.99 -13.43
C VAL A 19 -7.96 -15.22 -14.73
N LYS A 20 -9.20 -15.09 -15.23
CA LYS A 20 -9.49 -14.35 -16.46
C LYS A 20 -9.07 -12.90 -16.22
N LYS A 21 -8.09 -12.42 -17.00
CA LYS A 21 -7.64 -11.03 -16.92
C LYS A 21 -8.88 -10.12 -17.08
N PRO A 22 -9.20 -9.26 -16.10
CA PRO A 22 -10.35 -8.39 -16.20
C PRO A 22 -10.20 -7.51 -17.43
N ARG A 23 -11.28 -7.35 -18.20
CA ARG A 23 -11.25 -6.54 -19.43
C ARG A 23 -11.01 -5.08 -19.06
N TRP A 24 -10.34 -4.32 -19.92
CA TRP A 24 -9.93 -2.94 -19.59
C TRP A 24 -11.12 -2.04 -19.21
N TYR A 25 -12.27 -2.21 -19.86
CA TYR A 25 -13.48 -1.45 -19.55
C TYR A 25 -14.11 -1.85 -18.20
N THR A 26 -13.96 -3.10 -17.75
CA THR A 26 -14.44 -3.49 -16.41
C THR A 26 -13.56 -2.88 -15.31
N GLN A 27 -12.27 -2.71 -15.58
CA GLN A 27 -11.35 -2.03 -14.65
C GLN A 27 -11.71 -0.54 -14.52
N ILE A 28 -12.01 0.13 -15.64
CA ILE A 28 -12.48 1.53 -15.63
C ILE A 28 -13.80 1.64 -14.88
N TRP A 29 -14.75 0.74 -15.15
CA TRP A 29 -16.05 0.76 -14.49
C TRP A 29 -15.93 0.55 -12.97
N GLN A 30 -15.11 -0.42 -12.54
CA GLN A 30 -14.83 -0.64 -11.12
C GLN A 30 -14.17 0.57 -10.47
N ALA A 31 -13.17 1.18 -11.13
CA ALA A 31 -12.53 2.39 -10.63
C ALA A 31 -13.51 3.55 -10.51
N TYR A 32 -14.39 3.74 -11.51
CA TYR A 32 -15.44 4.76 -11.47
C TYR A 32 -16.42 4.52 -10.32
N GLN A 33 -16.89 3.28 -10.14
CA GLN A 33 -17.87 2.96 -9.12
C GLN A 33 -17.30 3.07 -7.71
N MET A 34 -16.02 2.73 -7.52
CA MET A 34 -15.29 2.97 -6.28
C MET A 34 -15.14 4.47 -6.01
N THR A 35 -14.72 5.25 -7.02
CA THR A 35 -14.53 6.69 -6.89
C THR A 35 -15.83 7.42 -6.58
N ARG A 36 -16.93 7.06 -7.25
CA ARG A 36 -18.24 7.69 -7.07
C ARG A 36 -18.80 7.53 -5.66
N LYS A 37 -18.47 6.43 -4.97
CA LYS A 37 -18.90 6.21 -3.58
C LYS A 37 -18.31 7.25 -2.62
N ASN A 38 -17.05 7.63 -2.84
CA ASN A 38 -16.37 8.62 -2.01
C ASN A 38 -16.55 10.05 -2.53
N ASP A 39 -16.60 10.23 -3.85
CA ASP A 39 -16.71 11.52 -4.51
C ASP A 39 -17.80 11.49 -5.58
N PRO A 40 -19.06 11.80 -5.22
CA PRO A 40 -20.18 11.76 -6.16
C PRO A 40 -20.07 12.82 -7.26
N ALA A 41 -19.29 13.89 -7.05
CA ALA A 41 -19.05 14.91 -8.07
C ALA A 41 -18.14 14.39 -9.21
N VAL A 42 -17.55 13.20 -9.10
CA VAL A 42 -16.76 12.57 -10.18
C VAL A 42 -17.54 12.48 -11.49
N THR A 43 -18.83 12.14 -11.43
CA THR A 43 -19.67 12.00 -12.62
C THR A 43 -19.78 13.33 -13.36
N TRP A 44 -20.05 14.42 -12.65
CA TRP A 44 -20.21 15.75 -13.23
C TRP A 44 -18.90 16.31 -13.78
N ILE A 45 -17.79 16.08 -13.09
CA ILE A 45 -16.49 16.56 -13.55
C ILE A 45 -16.03 15.79 -14.80
N VAL A 46 -16.19 14.47 -14.83
CA VAL A 46 -15.82 13.65 -16.00
C VAL A 46 -16.68 14.04 -17.20
N LEU A 47 -18.00 14.18 -17.01
CA LEU A 47 -18.91 14.60 -18.06
C LEU A 47 -18.62 16.04 -18.52
N GLY A 48 -18.41 16.97 -17.59
CA GLY A 48 -18.07 18.36 -17.89
C GLY A 48 -16.74 18.50 -18.61
N THR A 49 -15.75 17.68 -18.29
CA THR A 49 -14.45 17.65 -19.00
C THR A 49 -14.63 17.14 -20.42
N PHE A 50 -15.39 16.06 -20.61
CA PHE A 50 -15.65 15.49 -21.93
C PHE A 50 -16.38 16.49 -22.83
N VAL A 51 -17.48 17.07 -22.34
CA VAL A 51 -18.27 18.07 -23.07
C VAL A 51 -17.45 19.34 -23.28
N GLY A 52 -16.68 19.78 -22.29
CA GLY A 52 -15.84 20.98 -22.38
C GLY A 52 -14.76 20.87 -23.45
N ILE A 53 -14.09 19.73 -23.58
CA ILE A 53 -13.08 19.51 -24.63
C ILE A 53 -13.72 19.45 -26.02
N ILE A 54 -14.89 18.82 -26.16
CA ILE A 54 -15.62 18.83 -27.44
C ILE A 54 -16.07 20.24 -27.80
N ALA A 55 -16.66 20.97 -26.86
CA ALA A 55 -17.09 22.35 -27.06
C ALA A 55 -15.90 23.24 -27.49
N LEU A 56 -14.73 23.04 -26.89
CA LEU A 56 -13.50 23.72 -27.28
C LEU A 56 -13.07 23.34 -28.70
N GLY A 57 -13.14 22.05 -29.07
CA GLY A 57 -12.86 21.59 -30.43
C GLY A 57 -13.79 22.19 -31.48
N VAL A 58 -15.08 22.29 -31.17
CA VAL A 58 -16.08 22.95 -32.03
C VAL A 58 -15.76 24.44 -32.18
N LEU A 59 -15.47 25.13 -31.07
CA LEU A 59 -15.18 26.56 -31.07
C LEU A 59 -13.90 26.89 -31.87
N VAL A 60 -12.84 26.10 -31.69
CA VAL A 60 -11.62 26.20 -32.50
C VAL A 60 -11.91 25.89 -33.96
N GLY A 61 -12.70 24.87 -34.24
CA GLY A 61 -13.12 24.50 -35.59
C GLY A 61 -13.88 25.60 -36.31
N LEU A 62 -14.75 26.34 -35.61
CA LEU A 62 -15.48 27.48 -36.14
C LEU A 62 -14.55 28.64 -36.52
N LEU A 63 -13.55 28.92 -35.69
CA LEU A 63 -12.56 30.00 -35.91
C LEU A 63 -11.70 29.77 -37.16
N ILE A 64 -11.43 28.51 -37.50
CA ILE A 64 -10.58 28.14 -38.65
C ILE A 64 -11.37 27.57 -39.84
N HIS A 65 -12.70 27.66 -39.80
CA HIS A 65 -13.61 27.11 -40.81
C HIS A 65 -13.47 25.59 -41.09
N HIS A 66 -12.96 24.82 -40.13
CA HIS A 66 -12.80 23.36 -40.20
C HIS A 66 -13.51 22.66 -39.03
N THR A 67 -14.79 23.02 -38.82
CA THR A 67 -15.59 22.55 -37.68
C THR A 67 -15.67 21.03 -37.59
N ILE A 68 -15.94 20.34 -38.70
CA ILE A 68 -16.10 18.88 -38.72
C ILE A 68 -14.79 18.19 -38.32
N TYR A 69 -13.67 18.60 -38.92
CA TYR A 69 -12.35 18.03 -38.64
C TYR A 69 -11.93 18.25 -37.18
N MET A 70 -12.05 19.48 -36.67
CA MET A 70 -11.66 19.78 -35.29
C MET A 70 -12.56 19.14 -34.25
N THR A 71 -13.87 19.02 -34.54
CA THR A 71 -14.79 18.30 -33.65
C THR A 71 -14.43 16.83 -33.59
N LEU A 72 -14.22 16.17 -34.74
CA LEU A 72 -13.81 14.76 -34.77
C LEU A 72 -12.46 14.55 -34.07
N LEU A 73 -11.50 15.44 -34.28
CA LEU A 73 -10.19 15.41 -33.63
C LEU A 73 -10.31 15.59 -32.12
N SER A 74 -11.26 16.39 -31.62
CA SER A 74 -11.44 16.63 -30.19
C SER A 74 -11.96 15.42 -29.41
N ILE A 75 -12.67 14.48 -30.05
CA ILE A 75 -13.25 13.30 -29.40
C ILE A 75 -12.20 12.44 -28.67
N PRO A 76 -11.10 11.98 -29.30
CA PRO A 76 -10.07 11.22 -28.59
C PRO A 76 -9.43 12.02 -27.44
N PHE A 77 -9.22 13.33 -27.59
CA PHE A 77 -8.73 14.18 -26.51
C PHE A 77 -9.73 14.32 -25.37
N ALA A 78 -11.03 14.39 -25.67
CA ALA A 78 -12.10 14.44 -24.68
C ALA A 78 -12.14 13.15 -23.85
N VAL A 79 -12.04 11.99 -24.51
CA VAL A 79 -11.94 10.69 -23.84
C VAL A 79 -10.69 10.61 -22.97
N LEU A 80 -9.52 10.99 -23.50
CA LEU A 80 -8.26 10.99 -22.75
C LEU A 80 -8.30 11.93 -21.54
N GLY A 81 -8.84 13.14 -21.70
CA GLY A 81 -9.00 14.11 -20.61
C GLY A 81 -9.94 13.59 -19.52
N ALA A 82 -11.08 13.03 -19.91
CA ALA A 82 -12.04 12.40 -19.00
C ALA A 82 -11.41 11.24 -18.22
N MET A 83 -10.68 10.34 -18.90
CA MET A 83 -9.98 9.22 -18.28
C MET A 83 -8.87 9.68 -17.34
N PHE A 84 -8.09 10.70 -17.73
CA PHE A 84 -7.02 11.25 -16.91
C PHE A 84 -7.56 11.85 -15.60
N LEU A 85 -8.62 12.65 -15.68
CA LEU A 85 -9.24 13.21 -14.49
C LEU A 85 -9.85 12.14 -13.59
N LEU A 86 -10.53 11.15 -14.19
CA LEU A 86 -11.06 10.01 -13.45
C LEU A 86 -9.94 9.25 -12.71
N ALA A 87 -8.83 8.96 -13.38
CA ALA A 87 -7.68 8.27 -12.78
C ALA A 87 -7.10 9.06 -11.60
N ARG A 88 -6.93 10.38 -11.76
CA ARG A 88 -6.39 11.26 -10.70
C ARG A 88 -7.31 11.33 -9.48
N ARG A 89 -8.63 11.28 -9.70
CA ARG A 89 -9.63 11.31 -8.63
C ARG A 89 -9.78 9.94 -7.96
N ALA A 90 -9.72 8.87 -8.74
CA ALA A 90 -9.71 7.50 -8.26
C ALA A 90 -8.51 7.23 -7.35
N GLU A 91 -7.33 7.72 -7.71
CA GLU A 91 -6.14 7.63 -6.86
C GLU A 91 -6.37 8.31 -5.50
N SER A 92 -6.91 9.54 -5.49
CA SER A 92 -7.20 10.26 -4.26
C SER A 92 -8.22 9.53 -3.38
N SER A 93 -9.28 8.99 -3.99
CA SER A 93 -10.30 8.21 -3.28
C SER A 93 -9.73 6.89 -2.74
N ALA A 94 -8.86 6.21 -3.50
CA ALA A 94 -8.22 4.98 -3.07
C ALA A 94 -7.38 5.21 -1.80
N TYR A 95 -6.58 6.29 -1.76
CA TYR A 95 -5.81 6.65 -0.56
C TYR A 95 -6.71 6.97 0.63
N ALA A 96 -7.77 7.74 0.43
CA ALA A 96 -8.71 8.07 1.50
C ALA A 96 -9.40 6.83 2.08
N ASN A 97 -9.60 5.78 1.28
CA ASN A 97 -10.22 4.54 1.74
C ASN A 97 -9.29 3.65 2.57
N ILE A 98 -7.99 3.68 2.29
CA ILE A 98 -7.00 2.88 3.02
C ILE A 98 -6.42 3.65 4.22
N GLU A 99 -6.59 4.97 4.25
CA GLU A 99 -6.11 5.80 5.33
C GLU A 99 -6.76 5.43 6.67
N GLY A 100 -5.94 5.24 7.71
CA GLY A 100 -6.37 4.78 9.03
C GLY A 100 -6.56 3.27 9.17
N GLN A 101 -6.42 2.49 8.09
CA GLN A 101 -6.38 1.03 8.19
C GLN A 101 -4.96 0.55 8.52
N PRO A 102 -4.80 -0.48 9.38
CA PRO A 102 -3.50 -1.07 9.66
C PRO A 102 -2.80 -1.56 8.37
N GLY A 103 -1.56 -1.13 8.16
CA GLY A 103 -0.76 -1.45 6.97
C GLY A 103 -0.99 -0.52 5.78
N ALA A 104 -1.72 0.59 5.95
CA ALA A 104 -1.93 1.58 4.90
C ALA A 104 -0.62 2.12 4.34
N SER A 105 0.34 2.43 5.21
CA SER A 105 1.66 2.94 4.83
C SER A 105 2.40 1.96 3.91
N ARG A 106 2.30 0.65 4.17
CA ARG A 106 2.86 -0.40 3.31
C ARG A 106 2.14 -0.51 1.97
N ALA A 107 0.81 -0.39 1.96
CA ALA A 107 0.04 -0.40 0.72
C ALA A 107 0.44 0.78 -0.19
N ALA A 108 0.60 1.98 0.39
CA ALA A 108 1.09 3.16 -0.32
C ALA A 108 2.51 2.96 -0.88
N LEU A 109 3.45 2.47 -0.07
CA LEU A 109 4.83 2.20 -0.52
C LEU A 109 4.90 1.13 -1.62
N GLY A 110 3.96 0.20 -1.65
CA GLY A 110 3.82 -0.81 -2.72
C GLY A 110 3.55 -0.23 -4.11
N THR A 111 3.11 1.04 -4.21
CA THR A 111 2.94 1.72 -5.49
C THR A 111 4.27 2.09 -6.17
N ILE A 112 5.39 2.10 -5.41
CA ILE A 112 6.72 2.38 -5.94
C ILE A 112 7.21 1.19 -6.77
N ARG A 113 7.27 1.36 -8.09
CA ARG A 113 7.62 0.28 -9.03
C ARG A 113 9.11 -0.01 -9.17
N ARG A 114 9.99 0.96 -8.87
CA ARG A 114 11.44 0.87 -9.17
C ARG A 114 12.29 1.51 -8.08
N GLY A 115 13.49 0.95 -7.91
CA GLY A 115 14.56 1.54 -7.09
C GLY A 115 14.43 1.34 -5.58
N TRP A 116 13.31 0.78 -5.13
CA TRP A 116 13.02 0.47 -3.73
C TRP A 116 12.45 -0.94 -3.59
N THR A 117 12.78 -1.59 -2.49
CA THR A 117 12.25 -2.90 -2.08
C THR A 117 11.72 -2.76 -0.67
N PHE A 118 10.45 -3.11 -0.46
CA PHE A 118 9.78 -3.07 0.85
C PHE A 118 9.39 -4.48 1.26
N GLY A 119 9.68 -4.85 2.51
CA GLY A 119 9.18 -6.11 3.09
C GLY A 119 7.66 -6.09 3.19
N GLU A 120 7.00 -7.24 3.03
CA GLU A 120 5.54 -7.36 3.21
C GLU A 120 5.14 -7.22 4.67
N GLU A 121 5.92 -7.85 5.56
CA GLU A 121 5.71 -7.78 7.00
C GLU A 121 6.30 -6.49 7.59
N PRO A 122 5.66 -5.95 8.65
CA PRO A 122 6.30 -4.93 9.47
C PRO A 122 7.60 -5.48 10.08
N VAL A 123 8.52 -4.59 10.44
CA VAL A 123 9.77 -4.93 11.16
C VAL A 123 9.67 -4.73 12.66
N ALA A 124 8.75 -3.86 13.09
CA ALA A 124 8.37 -3.69 14.48
C ALA A 124 6.87 -3.43 14.56
N VAL A 125 6.22 -3.99 15.57
CA VAL A 125 4.82 -3.73 15.91
C VAL A 125 4.74 -3.52 17.42
N ASP A 126 4.07 -2.46 17.86
CA ASP A 126 3.73 -2.30 19.27
C ASP A 126 2.57 -3.25 19.63
N PRO A 127 2.75 -4.21 20.55
CA PRO A 127 1.70 -5.18 20.88
C PRO A 127 0.41 -4.55 21.43
N ARG A 128 0.49 -3.37 22.06
CA ARG A 128 -0.65 -2.73 22.73
C ARG A 128 -1.39 -1.80 21.79
N THR A 129 -0.67 -0.98 21.04
CA THR A 129 -1.25 0.06 20.18
C THR A 129 -1.38 -0.34 18.73
N GLN A 130 -0.79 -1.47 18.33
CA GLN A 130 -0.73 -1.94 16.94
C GLN A 130 -0.05 -0.93 16.00
N ASP A 131 0.77 -0.02 16.53
CA ASP A 131 1.59 0.88 15.71
C ASP A 131 2.66 0.04 15.00
N MET A 132 2.88 0.29 13.71
CA MET A 132 3.72 -0.55 12.85
C MET A 132 4.90 0.25 12.30
N VAL A 133 6.02 -0.42 12.06
CA VAL A 133 7.15 0.14 11.32
C VAL A 133 7.44 -0.78 10.14
N PHE A 134 7.52 -0.21 8.94
CA PHE A 134 7.91 -0.87 7.72
C PHE A 134 9.30 -0.43 7.31
N ARG A 135 10.04 -1.36 6.71
CA ARG A 135 11.40 -1.12 6.23
C ARG A 135 11.46 -1.22 4.72
N GLY A 136 12.01 -0.17 4.12
CA GLY A 136 12.36 -0.09 2.71
C GLY A 136 13.86 -0.02 2.51
N LEU A 137 14.36 -0.66 1.46
CA LEU A 137 15.74 -0.58 1.01
C LEU A 137 15.79 -0.04 -0.41
N GLY A 138 16.65 0.95 -0.65
CA GLY A 138 16.90 1.49 -1.98
C GLY A 138 18.30 2.09 -2.09
N ARG A 139 18.59 2.70 -3.24
CA ARG A 139 19.89 3.38 -3.46
C ARG A 139 20.12 4.57 -2.53
N ALA A 140 19.06 5.13 -1.96
CA ALA A 140 19.17 6.18 -0.95
C ALA A 140 19.49 5.64 0.45
N GLY A 141 19.61 4.31 0.62
CA GLY A 141 19.83 3.63 1.89
C GLY A 141 18.57 2.94 2.41
N VAL A 142 18.47 2.88 3.74
CA VAL A 142 17.31 2.28 4.43
C VAL A 142 16.34 3.36 4.82
N VAL A 143 15.06 3.15 4.52
CA VAL A 143 13.95 3.97 4.98
C VAL A 143 13.14 3.17 5.97
N LEU A 144 12.88 3.76 7.14
CA LEU A 144 11.92 3.26 8.11
C LEU A 144 10.70 4.16 8.04
N VAL A 145 9.56 3.58 7.71
CA VAL A 145 8.26 4.28 7.69
C VAL A 145 7.42 3.74 8.81
N SER A 146 6.96 4.61 9.70
CA SER A 146 6.02 4.19 10.74
C SER A 146 4.58 4.55 10.42
N GLU A 147 3.68 3.80 11.02
CA GLU A 147 2.24 3.99 10.97
C GLU A 147 1.70 4.13 12.38
N GLY A 148 1.08 5.27 12.67
CA GLY A 148 0.48 5.57 13.97
C GLY A 148 0.62 7.06 14.33
N PRO A 149 -0.02 7.49 15.44
CA PRO A 149 0.03 8.87 15.93
C PRO A 149 1.45 9.33 16.29
N ALA A 150 1.76 10.61 16.03
CA ALA A 150 3.12 11.15 16.11
C ALA A 150 3.71 11.06 17.52
N ASN A 151 2.86 11.21 18.54
CA ASN A 151 3.25 11.28 19.94
C ASN A 151 3.97 10.02 20.48
N ARG A 152 3.67 8.84 19.93
CA ARG A 152 4.22 7.56 20.42
C ARG A 152 5.03 6.81 19.37
N VAL A 153 4.68 6.97 18.10
CA VAL A 153 5.31 6.20 17.01
C VAL A 153 6.80 6.53 16.86
N GLY A 154 7.22 7.74 17.23
CA GLY A 154 8.62 8.16 17.19
C GLY A 154 9.55 7.31 18.06
N ARG A 155 9.07 6.82 19.21
CA ARG A 155 9.89 5.92 20.08
C ARG A 155 10.14 4.58 19.41
N LEU A 156 9.12 4.00 18.78
CA LEU A 156 9.20 2.73 18.05
C LEU A 156 10.14 2.85 16.85
N LEU A 157 10.01 3.96 16.10
CA LEU A 157 10.82 4.27 14.93
C LEU A 157 12.30 4.47 15.28
N GLU A 158 12.61 5.20 16.35
CA GLU A 158 13.99 5.43 16.78
C GLU A 158 14.65 4.17 17.39
N ALA A 159 13.87 3.32 18.08
CA ALA A 159 14.34 2.02 18.54
C ALA A 159 14.75 1.12 17.36
N GLU A 160 13.92 1.07 16.31
CA GLU A 160 14.22 0.29 15.11
C GLU A 160 15.36 0.91 14.30
N ARG A 161 15.49 2.24 14.27
CA ARG A 161 16.64 2.93 13.67
C ARG A 161 17.95 2.52 14.33
N LYS A 162 18.02 2.51 15.67
CA LYS A 162 19.21 2.09 16.40
C LYS A 162 19.55 0.63 16.17
N ARG A 163 18.53 -0.25 16.14
CA ARG A 163 18.72 -1.68 15.84
C ARG A 163 19.27 -1.87 14.42
N THR A 164 18.68 -1.17 13.45
CA THR A 164 19.10 -1.22 12.05
C THR A 164 20.52 -0.67 11.87
N ALA A 165 20.83 0.49 12.46
CA ALA A 165 22.14 1.13 12.36
C ALA A 165 23.31 0.28 12.89
N ARG A 166 23.07 -0.59 13.89
CA ARG A 166 24.09 -1.53 14.40
C ARG A 166 24.50 -2.59 13.36
N VAL A 167 23.61 -2.93 12.45
CA VAL A 167 23.82 -4.01 11.46
C VAL A 167 24.25 -3.46 10.10
N ILE A 168 23.84 -2.24 9.78
CA ILE A 168 24.22 -1.57 8.54
C ILE A 168 25.20 -0.43 8.80
N SER A 169 26.45 -0.79 9.15
CA SER A 169 27.57 0.15 9.19
C SER A 169 27.89 0.62 7.76
N GLY A 170 27.52 1.86 7.43
CA GLY A 170 27.86 2.53 6.16
C GLY A 170 26.67 3.01 5.31
N ALA A 171 25.44 2.59 5.60
CA ALA A 171 24.25 3.05 4.88
C ALA A 171 23.44 4.08 5.68
N PRO A 172 22.93 5.15 5.05
CA PRO A 172 22.08 6.11 5.72
C PRO A 172 20.72 5.46 6.10
N VAL A 173 20.25 5.74 7.32
CA VAL A 173 18.92 5.35 7.79
C VAL A 173 18.06 6.59 7.89
N THR A 174 17.05 6.68 7.03
CA THR A 174 16.06 7.78 7.01
C THR A 174 14.78 7.31 7.70
N ILE A 175 14.22 8.17 8.53
CA ILE A 175 12.97 7.90 9.26
C ILE A 175 11.85 8.78 8.69
N ILE A 176 10.67 8.21 8.49
CA ILE A 176 9.48 8.93 8.02
C ILE A 176 8.30 8.46 8.87
N GLN A 177 7.53 9.40 9.41
CA GLN A 177 6.27 9.09 10.09
C GLN A 177 5.12 9.28 9.11
N SER A 178 4.30 8.24 8.91
CA SER A 178 3.10 8.32 8.08
C SER A 178 1.89 8.69 8.93
N GLY A 179 1.15 9.71 8.49
CA GLY A 179 -0.09 10.16 9.10
C GLY A 179 -0.41 11.61 8.77
N ASN A 180 -1.41 12.17 9.46
CA ASN A 180 -1.97 13.50 9.17
C ASN A 180 -1.66 14.56 10.23
N GLU A 181 -0.88 14.21 11.25
CA GLU A 181 -0.45 15.14 12.29
C GLU A 181 0.74 15.99 11.82
N GLU A 182 1.06 17.05 12.57
CA GLU A 182 2.19 17.91 12.26
C GLU A 182 3.52 17.13 12.29
N GLY A 183 4.36 17.34 11.28
CA GLY A 183 5.62 16.62 11.10
C GLY A 183 5.48 15.21 10.50
N GLN A 184 4.26 14.74 10.27
CA GLN A 184 4.00 13.48 9.54
C GLN A 184 3.81 13.72 8.04
N VAL A 185 4.03 12.66 7.26
CA VAL A 185 3.84 12.65 5.81
C VAL A 185 2.52 11.95 5.51
N ALA A 186 1.58 12.69 4.91
CA ALA A 186 0.29 12.16 4.51
C ALA A 186 0.45 10.96 3.57
N LEU A 187 -0.43 9.98 3.68
CA LEU A 187 -0.29 8.68 3.02
C LEU A 187 -0.14 8.80 1.49
N ARG A 188 -0.91 9.70 0.87
CA ARG A 188 -0.84 10.01 -0.57
C ARG A 188 0.53 10.54 -1.00
N SER A 189 1.21 11.26 -0.12
CA SER A 189 2.50 11.92 -0.41
C SER A 189 3.70 11.04 -0.06
N LEU A 190 3.48 9.96 0.70
CA LEU A 190 4.52 9.05 1.19
C LEU A 190 5.38 8.45 0.07
N PRO A 191 4.83 7.90 -1.04
CA PRO A 191 5.65 7.35 -2.11
C PRO A 191 6.58 8.39 -2.73
N ARG A 192 6.08 9.61 -2.90
CA ARG A 192 6.83 10.74 -3.46
C ARG A 192 7.92 11.22 -2.50
N ALA A 193 7.65 11.25 -1.20
CA ALA A 193 8.63 11.60 -0.18
C ALA A 193 9.81 10.62 -0.18
N VAL A 194 9.54 9.31 -0.25
CA VAL A 194 10.58 8.28 -0.33
C VAL A 194 11.37 8.35 -1.64
N GLN A 195 10.69 8.55 -2.77
CA GLN A 195 11.37 8.66 -4.08
C GLN A 195 12.26 9.90 -4.23
N ARG A 196 12.01 10.96 -3.45
CA ARG A 196 12.83 12.18 -3.45
C ARG A 196 14.18 12.02 -2.73
N LEU A 197 14.37 10.94 -1.97
CA LEU A 197 15.62 10.70 -1.27
C LEU A 197 16.76 10.48 -2.26
N LYS A 198 17.85 11.23 -2.06
CA LYS A 198 19.01 11.19 -2.97
C LYS A 198 19.75 9.86 -2.84
N PRO A 199 20.15 9.22 -3.96
CA PRO A 199 20.94 8.01 -3.93
C PRO A 199 22.30 8.30 -3.27
N LYS A 200 22.68 7.46 -2.31
CA LYS A 200 24.01 7.49 -1.65
C LYS A 200 24.76 6.17 -1.81
N LEU A 201 24.09 5.11 -2.25
CA LEU A 201 24.63 3.78 -2.43
C LEU A 201 24.64 3.36 -3.91
N THR A 202 25.65 2.58 -4.25
CA THR A 202 25.76 1.79 -5.46
C THR A 202 24.83 0.57 -5.39
N LYS A 203 24.60 -0.09 -6.53
CA LYS A 203 23.78 -1.31 -6.56
C LYS A 203 24.41 -2.48 -5.78
N GLN A 204 25.75 -2.55 -5.76
CA GLN A 204 26.51 -3.57 -5.04
C GLN A 204 26.35 -3.40 -3.53
N GLU A 205 26.53 -2.17 -3.03
CA GLU A 205 26.33 -1.84 -1.62
C GLU A 205 24.89 -2.12 -1.16
N VAL A 206 23.88 -1.82 -2.01
CA VAL A 206 22.49 -2.17 -1.72
C VAL A 206 22.31 -3.68 -1.54
N ALA A 207 22.94 -4.51 -2.38
CA ALA A 207 22.87 -5.97 -2.26
C ALA A 207 23.54 -6.47 -0.97
N GLU A 208 24.66 -5.88 -0.56
CA GLU A 208 25.31 -6.20 0.71
C GLU A 208 24.46 -5.81 1.91
N VAL A 209 23.90 -4.59 1.89
CA VAL A 209 22.98 -4.10 2.93
C VAL A 209 21.76 -5.02 3.02
N SER A 210 21.20 -5.47 1.88
CA SER A 210 20.10 -6.42 1.86
C SER A 210 20.43 -7.72 2.60
N LYS A 211 21.60 -8.31 2.34
CA LYS A 211 22.04 -9.55 3.03
C LYS A 211 22.15 -9.36 4.54
N ARG A 212 22.73 -8.23 4.99
CA ARG A 212 22.86 -7.91 6.42
C ARG A 212 21.50 -7.69 7.08
N LEU A 213 20.57 -7.01 6.41
CA LEU A 213 19.22 -6.78 6.90
C LEU A 213 18.40 -8.07 7.01
N THR A 214 18.53 -8.98 6.05
CA THR A 214 17.86 -10.30 6.11
C THR A 214 18.33 -11.09 7.33
N ALA A 215 19.62 -11.00 7.68
CA ALA A 215 20.19 -11.65 8.87
C ALA A 215 19.68 -11.07 10.21
N LEU A 216 19.18 -9.82 10.22
CA LEU A 216 18.56 -9.21 11.41
C LEU A 216 17.25 -9.92 11.82
N GLY A 217 16.57 -10.59 10.87
CA GLY A 217 15.29 -11.24 11.08
C GLY A 217 14.09 -10.26 11.13
N GLY A 218 12.88 -10.83 11.10
CA GLY A 218 11.60 -10.11 11.15
C GLY A 218 11.06 -9.86 12.56
N VAL A 219 9.80 -9.44 12.65
CA VAL A 219 9.11 -9.13 13.90
C VAL A 219 9.13 -10.34 14.84
N ARG A 220 9.87 -10.22 15.94
CA ARG A 220 9.76 -11.14 17.07
C ARG A 220 8.53 -10.75 17.89
N MET A 221 7.34 -11.06 17.37
CA MET A 221 6.11 -10.97 18.17
C MET A 221 6.29 -11.87 19.40
N PRO A 222 6.06 -11.38 20.62
CA PRO A 222 6.03 -12.25 21.79
C PRO A 222 4.91 -13.26 21.53
N VAL A 223 5.27 -14.52 21.26
CA VAL A 223 4.29 -15.60 21.14
C VAL A 223 3.45 -15.54 22.42
N PRO A 224 2.11 -15.36 22.33
CA PRO A 224 1.26 -15.41 23.50
C PRO A 224 1.56 -16.73 24.20
N LYS A 225 2.11 -16.65 25.40
CA LYS A 225 2.41 -17.87 26.17
C LYS A 225 1.06 -18.56 26.34
N GLY A 226 0.89 -19.69 25.66
CA GLY A 226 -0.32 -20.49 25.79
C GLY A 226 -0.58 -20.67 27.27
N VAL A 227 -1.75 -20.23 27.72
CA VAL A 227 -2.19 -20.54 29.08
C VAL A 227 -2.29 -22.05 29.10
N ASP A 228 -1.36 -22.71 29.79
CA ASP A 228 -1.39 -24.16 29.95
C ASP A 228 -2.74 -24.52 30.62
N PRO A 229 -3.66 -25.20 29.89
CA PRO A 229 -5.00 -25.51 30.41
C PRO A 229 -4.93 -26.44 31.62
N LEU A 230 -3.81 -27.13 31.84
CA LEU A 230 -3.57 -27.97 33.02
C LEU A 230 -3.14 -27.16 34.25
N ARG A 231 -2.84 -25.86 34.10
CA ARG A 231 -2.47 -24.93 35.18
C ARG A 231 -3.53 -23.87 35.49
N ALA A 232 -4.66 -23.86 34.79
CA ALA A 232 -5.82 -23.04 35.12
C ALA A 232 -6.47 -23.57 36.41
N ARG A 233 -5.85 -23.31 37.56
CA ARG A 233 -6.36 -23.71 38.87
C ARG A 233 -7.55 -22.80 39.20
N PRO A 234 -8.78 -23.33 39.32
CA PRO A 234 -9.90 -22.52 39.78
C PRO A 234 -9.58 -22.00 41.18
N ASP A 235 -9.64 -20.69 41.37
CA ASP A 235 -9.50 -20.09 42.70
C ASP A 235 -10.69 -20.51 43.56
N ARG A 236 -10.48 -21.54 44.39
CA ARG A 236 -11.50 -22.09 45.29
C ARG A 236 -11.96 -21.09 46.36
N LYS A 237 -11.33 -19.91 46.44
CA LYS A 237 -11.68 -18.85 47.39
C LYS A 237 -12.86 -17.98 46.94
N GLY A 238 -13.26 -18.05 45.66
CA GLY A 238 -14.44 -17.34 45.13
C GLY A 238 -15.73 -18.18 45.04
N MET A 239 -15.66 -19.50 45.28
CA MET A 239 -16.80 -20.42 45.16
C MET A 239 -17.57 -20.67 46.47
N ARG A 240 -17.19 -20.00 47.57
CA ARG A 240 -17.98 -19.98 48.81
C ARG A 240 -18.65 -18.62 48.92
N GLY A 241 -19.94 -18.62 48.63
CA GLY A 241 -20.79 -17.44 48.59
C GLY A 241 -20.76 -16.61 49.87
N ARG A 242 -21.08 -15.33 49.69
CA ARG A 242 -21.77 -14.53 50.71
C ARG A 242 -23.25 -14.85 50.65
#